data_AF-A0A662HAM9-F1
#
_entry.id   AF-A0A662HAM9-F1
#
_cell.length_a   1.000
_cell.length_b   1.000
_cell.length_c   1.000
_cell.angle_alpha   90.00
_cell.angle_beta   90.00
_cell.angle_gamma   90.00
#
_symmetry.space_group_name_H-M   'P 1'
#
loop_
_entity.id
_entity.type
_entity.pdbx_description
1 polymer ?
#
loop_
_entity_poly.entity_id
_entity_poly.type
_entity_poly.pdbx_seq_one_letter_code
_entity_poly.pdbx_strand_id
1 'polypeptide(L)'
;MTVDEALVLLASAAALSAVAVLGAGLQAGALAGSRHAYCMKLAEVINATALSLREGEEAVIILPRPAGVLDGKACGIYPTLARGSASGRGCLIVYRHGGVVGVRGC
;
A
#
# COMPACT_ATOMS: atom_id res chain seq x y z
N MET A 1 25.49 44.09 12.11
CA MET A 1 25.47 43.13 11.01
C MET A 1 26.36 43.64 9.90
N THR A 2 27.45 42.94 9.61
CA THR A 2 28.29 43.21 8.45
C THR A 2 27.71 42.53 7.21
N VAL A 3 28.08 43.01 6.02
CA VAL A 3 27.59 42.44 4.73
C VAL A 3 27.94 40.95 4.62
N ASP A 4 29.09 40.55 5.18
CA ASP A 4 29.57 39.16 5.21
C ASP A 4 28.67 38.26 6.06
N GLU A 5 28.29 38.70 7.27
CA GLU A 5 27.35 37.97 8.14
C GLU A 5 25.98 37.78 7.45
N ALA A 6 25.51 38.80 6.73
CA ALA A 6 24.24 38.72 5.99
C ALA A 6 24.30 37.70 4.84
N LEU A 7 25.43 37.65 4.11
CA LEU A 7 25.68 36.68 3.04
C LEU A 7 25.73 35.24 3.56
N VAL A 8 26.41 35.02 4.68
CA VAL A 8 26.49 33.70 5.31
C VAL A 8 25.12 33.22 5.79
N LEU A 9 24.32 34.11 6.39
CA LEU A 9 22.96 33.78 6.84
C LEU A 9 22.04 33.44 5.66
N LEU A 10 22.11 34.21 4.56
CA LEU A 10 21.33 33.94 3.35
C LEU A 10 21.74 32.61 2.70
N ALA A 11 23.03 32.33 2.57
CA ALA A 11 23.54 31.07 2.02
C ALA A 11 23.11 29.87 2.87
N SER A 12 23.17 30.00 4.20
CA SER A 12 22.72 28.97 5.14
C SER A 12 21.21 28.72 5.04
N ALA A 13 20.41 29.78 4.94
CA ALA A 13 18.96 29.67 4.77
C ALA A 13 18.58 29.02 3.43
N ALA A 14 19.30 29.34 2.35
CA ALA A 14 19.11 28.72 1.04
C ALA A 14 19.51 27.23 1.04
N ALA A 15 20.60 26.88 1.71
CA ALA A 15 21.01 25.49 1.87
C ALA A 15 19.97 24.68 2.68
N LEU A 16 19.49 25.22 3.79
CA LEU A 16 18.47 24.56 4.63
C LEU A 16 17.15 24.36 3.88
N SER A 17 16.71 25.34 3.08
CA SER A 17 15.48 25.22 2.30
C SER A 17 15.62 24.15 1.19
N ALA A 18 16.77 24.09 0.52
CA ALA A 18 17.05 23.06 -0.48
C ALA A 18 17.04 21.65 0.14
N VAL A 19 17.69 21.47 1.31
CA VAL A 19 17.70 20.20 2.04
C VAL A 19 16.30 19.80 2.49
N ALA A 20 15.51 20.76 3.00
CA ALA A 20 14.13 20.50 3.42
C ALA A 20 13.25 20.04 2.26
N VAL A 21 13.34 20.68 1.09
CA VAL A 21 12.59 20.30 -0.11
C VAL A 21 12.99 18.90 -0.60
N LEU A 22 14.29 18.61 -0.65
CA LEU A 22 14.80 17.29 -1.04
C LEU A 22 14.36 16.21 -0.05
N GLY A 23 14.47 16.47 1.25
CA GLY A 23 14.01 15.56 2.31
C GLY A 23 12.52 15.26 2.22
N ALA A 24 11.69 16.28 2.00
CA ALA A 24 10.26 16.13 1.81
C ALA A 24 9.94 15.29 0.55
N GLY A 25 10.64 15.54 -0.56
CA GLY A 25 10.49 14.77 -1.79
C GLY A 25 10.83 13.28 -1.61
N LEU A 26 11.96 12.99 -0.97
CA LEU A 26 12.38 11.62 -0.65
C LEU A 26 11.37 10.90 0.25
N GLN A 27 10.86 11.58 1.28
CA GLN A 27 9.88 11.00 2.19
C GLN A 27 8.55 10.71 1.49
N ALA A 28 8.06 11.63 0.65
CA ALA A 28 6.87 11.42 -0.15
C ALA A 28 7.03 10.23 -1.12
N GLY A 29 8.18 10.16 -1.80
CA GLY A 29 8.52 9.05 -2.70
C GLY A 29 8.60 7.71 -1.97
N ALA A 30 9.23 7.66 -0.81
CA ALA A 30 9.34 6.45 0.01
C ALA A 30 7.96 5.96 0.49
N LEU A 31 7.08 6.86 0.92
CA LEU A 31 5.70 6.52 1.31
C LEU A 31 4.90 5.97 0.13
N ALA A 32 4.96 6.63 -1.03
CA ALA A 32 4.29 6.16 -2.24
C ALA A 32 4.80 4.78 -2.69
N GLY A 33 6.13 4.60 -2.71
CA GLY A 33 6.76 3.31 -3.04
C GLY A 33 6.36 2.21 -2.07
N SER A 34 6.33 2.50 -0.76
CA SER A 34 5.91 1.53 0.25
C SER A 34 4.46 1.09 0.08
N ARG A 35 3.56 2.01 -0.30
CA ARG A 35 2.15 1.71 -0.57
C ARG A 35 2.01 0.84 -1.81
N HIS A 36 2.76 1.14 -2.87
CA HIS A 36 2.77 0.37 -4.10
C HIS A 36 3.23 -1.08 -3.84
N ALA A 37 4.38 -1.24 -3.15
CA ALA A 37 4.91 -2.55 -2.76
C ALA A 37 3.95 -3.33 -1.86
N TYR A 38 3.28 -2.66 -0.91
CA TYR A 38 2.28 -3.30 -0.04
C TYR A 38 1.10 -3.84 -0.84
N CYS A 39 0.53 -3.03 -1.74
CA CYS A 39 -0.63 -3.44 -2.54
C CYS A 39 -0.29 -4.55 -3.54
N MET A 40 0.91 -4.54 -4.13
CA MET A 40 1.41 -5.63 -4.97
C MET A 40 1.52 -6.92 -4.18
N LYS A 41 2.20 -6.90 -3.02
CA LYS A 41 2.36 -8.09 -2.17
C LYS A 41 1.02 -8.63 -1.67
N LEU A 42 0.08 -7.75 -1.35
CA LEU A 42 -1.27 -8.15 -0.96
C LEU A 42 -1.98 -8.91 -2.10
N ALA A 43 -1.87 -8.44 -3.34
CA ALA A 43 -2.42 -9.15 -4.49
C ALA A 43 -1.82 -10.55 -4.65
N GLU A 44 -0.50 -10.68 -4.53
CA GLU A 44 0.20 -11.96 -4.59
C GLU A 44 -0.26 -12.92 -3.48
N VAL A 45 -0.41 -12.44 -2.25
CA VAL A 45 -0.90 -13.27 -1.13
C VAL A 45 -2.34 -13.70 -1.37
N ILE A 46 -3.21 -12.82 -1.85
CA ILE A 46 -4.61 -13.17 -2.20
C ILE A 46 -4.62 -14.25 -3.28
N ASN A 47 -3.77 -14.12 -4.31
CA ASN A 47 -3.68 -15.07 -5.41
C ASN A 47 -3.15 -16.43 -4.95
N ALA A 48 -2.08 -16.45 -4.17
CA ALA A 48 -1.54 -17.68 -3.60
C ALA A 48 -2.57 -18.38 -2.70
N THR A 49 -3.28 -17.60 -1.88
CA THR A 49 -4.35 -18.12 -1.01
C THR A 49 -5.49 -18.72 -1.84
N ALA A 50 -5.97 -17.98 -2.85
CA ALA A 50 -7.00 -18.42 -3.78
C ALA A 50 -6.66 -19.74 -4.49
N LEU A 51 -5.40 -19.92 -4.88
CA LEU A 51 -4.92 -21.14 -5.53
C LEU A 51 -4.80 -22.31 -4.54
N SER A 52 -4.48 -22.04 -3.28
CA SER A 52 -4.34 -23.07 -2.24
C SER A 52 -5.67 -23.57 -1.68
N LEU A 53 -6.72 -22.73 -1.70
CA LEU A 53 -8.02 -23.06 -1.15
C LEU A 53 -8.72 -24.14 -1.97
N ARG A 54 -9.20 -25.19 -1.27
CA ARG A 54 -10.10 -26.20 -1.82
C ARG A 54 -11.54 -25.71 -1.79
N GLU A 55 -12.41 -26.46 -2.45
CA GLU A 55 -13.83 -26.15 -2.51
C GLU A 55 -14.47 -26.16 -1.11
N GLY A 56 -15.17 -25.07 -0.75
CA GLY A 56 -15.79 -24.89 0.56
C GLY A 56 -14.86 -24.36 1.65
N GLU A 57 -13.57 -24.14 1.36
CA GLU A 57 -12.62 -23.60 2.32
C GLU A 57 -12.59 -22.06 2.33
N GLU A 58 -12.22 -21.52 3.49
CA GLU A 58 -11.97 -20.10 3.69
C GLU A 58 -10.62 -19.90 4.39
N ALA A 59 -9.94 -18.79 4.07
CA ALA A 59 -8.70 -18.38 4.71
C ALA A 59 -8.76 -16.90 5.08
N VAL A 60 -8.18 -16.57 6.24
CA VAL A 60 -8.11 -15.20 6.74
C VAL A 60 -6.72 -14.64 6.49
N ILE A 61 -6.65 -13.50 5.83
CA ILE A 61 -5.44 -12.71 5.63
C ILE A 61 -5.49 -11.53 6.60
N ILE A 62 -4.57 -11.49 7.56
CA ILE A 62 -4.42 -10.36 8.48
C ILE A 62 -3.64 -9.24 7.78
N LEU A 63 -4.20 -8.04 7.82
CA LEU A 63 -3.63 -6.86 7.19
C LEU A 63 -2.94 -5.98 8.23
N PRO A 64 -1.63 -5.72 8.11
CA PRO A 64 -0.92 -4.81 9.01
C PRO A 64 -1.36 -3.34 8.81
N ARG A 65 -2.01 -3.02 7.68
CA ARG A 65 -2.57 -1.70 7.40
C ARG A 65 -3.91 -1.84 6.65
N PRO A 66 -4.88 -0.93 6.85
CA PRO A 66 -6.15 -0.96 6.14
C PRO A 66 -5.93 -0.97 4.63
N ALA A 67 -6.48 -1.99 3.96
CA ALA A 67 -6.51 -2.11 2.53
C ALA A 67 -7.69 -2.99 2.12
N GLY A 68 -8.11 -2.86 0.87
CA GLY A 68 -9.25 -3.58 0.35
C GLY A 68 -9.01 -4.11 -1.04
N VAL A 69 -9.90 -4.98 -1.45
CA VAL A 69 -10.07 -5.38 -2.85
C VAL A 69 -11.24 -4.58 -3.40
N LEU A 70 -11.05 -3.94 -4.54
CA LEU A 70 -12.09 -3.22 -5.28
C LEU A 70 -12.19 -3.87 -6.67
N ASP A 71 -13.31 -4.50 -6.95
CA ASP A 71 -13.60 -5.19 -8.22
C ASP A 71 -12.49 -6.17 -8.63
N GLY A 72 -12.08 -7.01 -7.68
CA GLY A 72 -11.02 -7.98 -7.87
C GLY A 72 -9.61 -7.37 -7.99
N LYS A 73 -9.41 -6.10 -7.60
CA LYS A 73 -8.09 -5.47 -7.54
C LYS A 73 -7.68 -5.08 -6.13
N ALA A 74 -6.54 -5.54 -5.65
CA ALA A 74 -5.94 -5.09 -4.40
C ALA A 74 -5.60 -3.60 -4.47
N CYS A 75 -6.08 -2.84 -3.48
CA CYS A 75 -6.03 -1.38 -3.43
C CYS A 75 -6.63 -0.67 -4.67
N GLY A 76 -7.46 -1.35 -5.47
CA GLY A 76 -7.98 -0.84 -6.74
C GLY A 76 -6.98 -0.79 -7.89
N ILE A 77 -5.74 -1.28 -7.69
CA ILE A 77 -4.64 -1.14 -8.67
C ILE A 77 -4.24 -2.51 -9.22
N TYR A 78 -3.96 -3.48 -8.35
CA TYR A 78 -3.35 -4.74 -8.76
C TYR A 78 -4.38 -5.86 -8.88
N PRO A 79 -4.46 -6.56 -10.02
CA PRO A 79 -5.44 -7.61 -10.23
C PRO A 79 -5.23 -8.79 -9.27
N THR A 80 -6.34 -9.40 -8.86
CA THR A 80 -6.38 -10.61 -8.03
C THR A 80 -7.27 -11.67 -8.68
N LEU A 81 -7.06 -12.93 -8.31
CA LEU A 81 -7.87 -14.08 -8.72
C LEU A 81 -9.22 -14.11 -7.99
N ALA A 82 -9.31 -13.48 -6.82
CA ALA A 82 -10.53 -13.39 -6.05
C ALA A 82 -11.45 -12.31 -6.64
N ARG A 83 -12.73 -12.65 -6.81
CA ARG A 83 -13.77 -11.71 -7.26
C ARG A 83 -14.42 -11.01 -6.06
N GLY A 84 -14.96 -9.82 -6.32
CA GLY A 84 -15.72 -9.05 -5.35
C GLY A 84 -14.98 -7.82 -4.84
N SER A 85 -15.63 -7.15 -3.88
CA SER A 85 -15.17 -5.91 -3.29
C SER A 85 -15.28 -6.03 -1.77
N ALA A 86 -14.17 -5.77 -1.09
CA ALA A 86 -14.05 -5.89 0.36
C ALA A 86 -13.13 -4.79 0.87
N SER A 87 -13.58 -4.05 1.88
CA SER A 87 -12.72 -3.13 2.62
C SER A 87 -12.24 -3.85 3.87
N GLY A 88 -10.95 -4.20 3.92
CA GLY A 88 -10.36 -4.85 5.09
C GLY A 88 -9.88 -3.82 6.10
N ARG A 89 -10.64 -3.61 7.19
CA ARG A 89 -10.14 -2.88 8.38
C ARG A 89 -9.35 -3.83 9.28
N GLY A 90 -8.27 -4.38 8.75
CA GLY A 90 -7.34 -5.24 9.49
C GLY A 90 -7.34 -6.70 9.10
N CYS A 91 -8.33 -7.17 8.32
CA CYS A 91 -8.27 -8.50 7.71
C CYS A 91 -9.18 -8.62 6.48
N LEU A 92 -8.93 -9.66 5.68
CA LEU A 92 -9.75 -10.08 4.55
C LEU A 92 -9.96 -11.59 4.64
N ILE A 93 -11.15 -12.06 4.27
CA ILE A 93 -11.45 -13.47 4.12
C ILE A 93 -11.48 -13.78 2.63
N VAL A 94 -10.63 -14.70 2.19
CA VAL A 94 -10.67 -15.28 0.85
C VAL A 94 -11.36 -16.64 0.96
N TYR A 95 -12.34 -16.90 0.11
CA TYR A 95 -13.12 -18.14 0.15
C TYR A 95 -13.27 -18.73 -1.25
N ARG A 96 -13.49 -20.04 -1.31
CA ARG A 96 -13.85 -20.72 -2.56
C ARG A 96 -15.18 -21.44 -2.39
N HIS A 97 -16.16 -21.06 -3.20
CA HIS A 97 -17.48 -21.68 -3.18
C HIS A 97 -18.11 -21.68 -4.58
N GLY A 98 -18.71 -22.80 -4.97
CA GLY A 98 -19.24 -23.04 -6.31
C GLY A 98 -18.18 -22.92 -7.41
N GLY A 99 -16.92 -23.26 -7.14
CA GLY A 99 -15.80 -23.07 -8.07
C GLY A 99 -15.39 -21.61 -8.28
N VAL A 100 -15.98 -20.66 -7.55
CA VAL A 100 -15.64 -19.24 -7.60
C VAL A 100 -14.81 -18.86 -6.38
N VAL A 101 -13.70 -18.16 -6.62
CA VAL A 101 -12.93 -17.53 -5.55
C VAL A 101 -13.50 -16.15 -5.28
N GLY A 102 -13.92 -15.90 -4.05
CA GLY A 102 -14.42 -14.62 -3.58
C GLY A 102 -13.55 -14.01 -2.48
N VAL A 103 -13.76 -12.72 -2.23
CA VAL A 103 -13.19 -12.01 -1.09
C VAL A 103 -14.25 -11.22 -0.35
N ARG A 104 -14.20 -11.22 0.98
CA ARG A 104 -15.04 -10.40 1.86
C ARG A 104 -14.23 -9.81 3.01
N GLY A 105 -14.77 -8.79 3.66
CA GLY A 105 -14.22 -8.33 4.93
C GLY A 105 -14.47 -9.37 6.02
N CYS A 106 -13.56 -9.41 6.99
CA CYS A 106 -13.97 -9.63 8.37
C CYS A 106 -14.29 -8.24 8.99
#